data_AF-A0A3B9VM95-F1
#
_entry.id   AF-A0A3B9VM95-F1
#
_cell.length_a   1.000
_cell.length_b   1.000
_cell.length_c   1.000
_cell.angle_alpha   90.00
_cell.angle_beta   90.00
_cell.angle_gamma   90.00
#
_symmetry.space_group_name_H-M   'P 1'
#
loop_
_entity.id
_entity.type
_entity.pdbx_description
1 polymer ?
#
loop_
_entity_poly.entity_id
_entity_poly.type
_entity_poly.pdbx_seq_one_letter_code
_entity_poly.pdbx_strand_id
1 'polypeptide(L)'
;LERLTLPNDVVARIEGKSSLGRLGLMIHSTAGFIDPGWSGNLTLELTNVSRLPITLYSGMRIGQISFQELTTEVDRPYGSKELSSRYQGQESPTASRAHLDFDSHIKRS
;
A
#
# COMPACT_ATOMS: atom_id res chain seq x y z
N LEU A 1 13.71 -0.02 -7.95
CA LEU A 1 12.69 -0.43 -6.97
C LEU A 1 12.73 0.58 -5.85
N GLU A 2 11.59 1.18 -5.52
CA GLU A 2 11.52 2.19 -4.45
C GLU A 2 11.08 1.50 -3.16
N ARG A 3 11.87 1.68 -2.10
CA ARG A 3 11.51 1.30 -0.74
C ARG A 3 11.16 2.58 0.01
N LEU A 4 10.01 2.59 0.66
CA LEU A 4 9.56 3.71 1.48
C LEU A 4 9.65 3.32 2.96
N THR A 5 10.05 4.25 3.81
CA THR A 5 9.98 4.12 5.27
C THR A 5 9.39 5.41 5.83
N LEU A 6 8.27 5.28 6.54
CA LEU A 6 7.58 6.41 7.15
C LEU A 6 8.00 6.55 8.62
N PRO A 7 8.21 7.79 9.11
CA PRO A 7 8.29 8.05 10.54
C PRO A 7 6.93 7.81 11.21
N ASN A 8 6.88 7.91 12.54
CA ASN A 8 5.69 7.59 13.33
C ASN A 8 4.63 8.72 13.33
N ASP A 9 4.94 9.86 12.73
CA ASP A 9 4.11 11.06 12.64
C ASP A 9 3.71 11.40 11.19
N VAL A 10 3.93 10.50 10.23
CA VAL A 10 3.56 10.72 8.82
C VAL A 10 2.74 9.55 8.30
N VAL A 11 1.60 9.88 7.70
CA VAL A 11 0.83 8.96 6.86
C VAL A 11 1.07 9.32 5.39
N ALA A 12 1.12 8.32 4.52
CA ALA A 12 1.24 8.56 3.08
C ALA A 12 0.12 7.89 2.29
N ARG A 13 -0.15 8.38 1.07
CA ARG A 13 -1.16 7.82 0.17
C ARG A 13 -0.59 7.67 -1.23
N ILE A 14 -0.88 6.53 -1.86
CA ILE A 14 -0.56 6.30 -3.27
C ILE A 14 -1.67 6.89 -4.14
N GLU A 15 -1.27 7.69 -5.12
CA GLU A 15 -2.16 8.35 -6.06
C GLU A 15 -1.82 7.91 -7.49
N GLY A 16 -2.85 7.75 -8.31
CA GLY A 16 -2.70 7.54 -9.75
C GLY A 16 -2.19 8.80 -10.46
N LYS A 17 -1.52 8.63 -11.61
CA LYS A 17 -1.18 9.75 -12.49
C LYS A 17 -2.34 10.06 -13.44
N SER A 18 -2.68 11.34 -13.58
CA SER A 18 -3.73 11.78 -14.50
C SER A 18 -3.49 11.29 -15.95
N SER A 19 -2.23 11.25 -16.40
CA SER A 19 -1.88 10.74 -17.74
C SER A 19 -2.28 9.28 -17.95
N LEU A 20 -2.13 8.43 -16.93
CA LEU A 20 -2.47 7.01 -17.00
C LEU A 20 -3.96 6.78 -16.76
N GLY A 21 -4.58 7.57 -15.87
CA GLY A 21 -6.02 7.57 -15.67
C GLY A 21 -6.79 7.90 -16.96
N ARG A 22 -6.29 8.82 -17.79
CA ARG A 22 -6.87 9.15 -19.11
C ARG A 22 -6.79 8.00 -20.12
N LEU A 23 -5.87 7.06 -19.93
CA LEU A 23 -5.78 5.84 -20.73
C LEU A 23 -6.67 4.71 -20.17
N GLY A 24 -7.32 4.93 -19.02
CA GLY A 24 -8.09 3.90 -18.32
C GLY A 24 -7.25 2.98 -17.44
N LEU A 25 -6.00 3.33 -17.13
CA LEU A 25 -5.20 2.62 -16.13
C LEU A 25 -5.41 3.25 -14.74
N MET A 26 -5.96 2.47 -13.82
CA MET A 26 -6.21 2.88 -12.44
C MET A 26 -5.25 2.15 -11.49
N ILE A 27 -4.69 2.89 -10.54
CA ILE A 27 -4.09 2.30 -9.34
C ILE A 27 -5.19 2.23 -8.30
N HIS A 28 -5.56 1.02 -7.91
CA HIS A 28 -6.45 0.79 -6.78
C HIS A 28 -5.62 0.78 -5.51
N SER A 29 -6.12 1.49 -4.50
CA SER A 29 -5.61 1.42 -3.13
C SER A 29 -6.84 1.39 -2.25
N THR A 30 -7.42 0.21 -2.13
CA THR A 30 -8.58 -0.07 -1.26
C THR A 30 -8.22 0.12 0.21
N ALA A 31 -6.97 -0.18 0.57
CA ALA A 31 -6.28 0.36 1.74
C ALA A 31 -5.45 1.58 1.30
N GLY A 32 -6.12 2.73 1.16
CA GLY A 32 -5.60 3.98 0.59
C GLY A 32 -4.38 4.59 1.28
N PHE A 33 -3.99 4.08 2.44
CA PHE A 33 -2.97 4.67 3.30
C PHE A 33 -1.79 3.74 3.50
N ILE A 34 -0.63 4.35 3.63
CA ILE A 34 0.61 3.76 4.07
C ILE A 34 0.80 4.26 5.50
N ASP A 35 0.70 3.35 6.45
CA ASP A 35 0.63 3.67 7.87
C ASP A 35 1.97 4.20 8.42
N PRO A 36 1.95 5.08 9.44
CA PRO A 36 3.16 5.54 10.11
C PRO A 36 4.00 4.37 10.66
N GLY A 37 5.32 4.46 10.51
CA GLY A 37 6.26 3.37 10.85
C GLY A 37 6.35 2.23 9.83
N TRP A 38 5.55 2.25 8.76
CA TRP A 38 5.65 1.25 7.69
C TRP A 38 6.97 1.38 6.93
N SER A 39 7.60 0.24 6.63
CA SER A 39 8.82 0.13 5.82
C SER A 39 8.70 -1.01 4.81
N GLY A 40 8.86 -0.74 3.51
CA GLY A 40 8.84 -1.77 2.48
C GLY A 40 8.73 -1.25 1.05
N ASN A 41 8.55 -2.17 0.10
CA ASN A 41 8.19 -1.90 -1.29
C ASN A 41 6.68 -1.96 -1.44
N LEU A 42 6.05 -0.93 -2.01
CA LEU A 42 4.58 -0.90 -2.13
C LEU A 42 4.09 -1.95 -3.14
N THR A 43 3.08 -2.72 -2.74
CA THR A 43 2.30 -3.53 -3.68
C THR A 43 1.27 -2.63 -4.35
N LEU A 44 1.25 -2.61 -5.68
CA LEU A 44 0.29 -1.83 -6.46
C LEU A 44 -0.78 -2.75 -7.04
N GLU A 45 -2.05 -2.39 -6.86
CA GLU A 45 -3.17 -3.04 -7.54
C GLU A 45 -3.51 -2.22 -8.78
N LEU A 46 -3.35 -2.80 -9.98
CA LEU A 46 -3.56 -2.11 -11.25
C LEU A 46 -4.78 -2.67 -11.97
N THR A 47 -5.67 -1.79 -12.41
CA THR A 47 -6.86 -2.15 -13.19
C THR A 47 -6.87 -1.39 -14.51
N ASN A 48 -7.01 -2.12 -15.62
CA ASN A 48 -7.32 -1.54 -16.92
C ASN A 48 -8.84 -1.51 -17.11
N VAL A 49 -9.44 -0.32 -17.07
CA VAL A 49 -10.88 -0.10 -17.31
C VAL A 49 -11.18 0.36 -18.74
N SER A 50 -10.17 0.41 -19.62
CA SER A 50 -10.35 0.72 -21.03
C SER A 50 -10.70 -0.52 -21.85
N ARG A 51 -11.05 -0.32 -23.13
CA ARG A 51 -11.31 -1.41 -24.09
C ARG A 51 -10.05 -1.88 -24.83
N LEU A 52 -8.90 -1.23 -24.59
CA LEU A 52 -7.66 -1.51 -25.28
C LEU A 52 -6.61 -2.06 -24.31
N PRO A 53 -5.74 -2.99 -24.73
CA PRO A 53 -4.59 -3.38 -23.92
C PRO A 53 -3.68 -2.18 -23.63
N ILE A 54 -3.17 -2.09 -22.40
CA ILE A 54 -2.19 -1.08 -21.99
C ILE A 54 -0.88 -1.81 -21.70
N THR A 55 0.19 -1.42 -22.39
CA THR A 55 1.52 -1.99 -22.15
C THR A 55 2.17 -1.30 -20.95
N LEU A 56 2.62 -2.09 -19.97
CA LEU A 56 3.38 -1.60 -18.83
C LEU A 56 4.87 -1.88 -19.04
N TYR A 57 5.70 -0.89 -18.76
CA TYR A 57 7.15 -1.00 -18.86
C TYR A 57 7.78 -0.92 -17.47
N SER A 58 8.74 -1.81 -17.19
CA SER A 58 9.52 -1.71 -15.95
C SER A 58 10.21 -0.35 -15.86
N GLY A 59 10.13 0.30 -14.70
CA GLY A 59 10.68 1.64 -14.47
C GLY A 59 9.81 2.81 -14.96
N MET A 60 8.66 2.56 -15.59
CA MET A 60 7.75 3.65 -15.93
C MET A 60 7.15 4.29 -14.66
N ARG A 61 6.94 5.61 -14.69
CA ARG A 61 6.24 6.30 -13.60
C ARG A 61 4.77 5.89 -13.57
N ILE A 62 4.39 5.08 -12.60
CA ILE A 62 3.04 4.51 -12.48
C ILE A 62 2.12 5.35 -11.59
N GLY A 63 2.65 5.93 -10.52
CA GLY A 63 1.90 6.69 -9.53
C GLY A 63 2.71 7.86 -8.96
N GLN A 64 2.22 8.40 -7.85
CA GLN A 64 2.89 9.39 -7.02
C GLN A 64 2.43 9.20 -5.57
N ILE A 65 3.24 9.64 -4.60
CA ILE A 65 2.91 9.50 -3.18
C ILE A 65 2.71 10.90 -2.60
N SER A 66 1.60 11.10 -1.89
CA SER A 66 1.37 12.26 -1.05
C SER A 66 1.67 11.90 0.40
N PHE A 67 2.22 12.86 1.15
CA PHE A 67 2.55 12.70 2.57
C PHE A 67 1.73 13.70 3.37
N GLN A 68 1.24 13.29 4.53
CA GLN A 68 0.50 14.12 5.45
C GLN A 68 1.09 13.93 6.85
N GLU A 69 1.46 15.04 7.47
CA GLU A 69 1.91 15.07 8.85
C GLU A 69 0.71 14.88 9.78
N LEU A 70 0.90 14.07 10.82
CA LEU A 70 -0.07 13.85 11.88
C LEU A 70 0.09 14.93 12.95
N THR A 71 -0.97 15.19 13.70
CA THR A 71 -0.91 16.16 14.80
C THR A 71 0.03 15.73 15.92
N THR A 72 0.26 14.43 16.07
CA THR A 72 1.16 13.78 17.03
C THR A 72 1.66 12.46 16.46
N GLU A 73 2.78 11.95 16.99
CA GLU A 73 3.21 10.57 16.73
C GLU A 73 2.13 9.55 17.12
N VAL A 74 2.06 8.42 16.40
CA VAL A 74 1.16 7.32 16.76
C VAL A 74 1.69 6.51 17.93
N ASP A 75 0.82 6.15 18.87
CA ASP A 75 1.17 5.28 20.01
C ASP A 75 1.62 3.87 19.56
N ARG A 76 1.07 3.41 18.43
CA ARG A 76 1.29 2.07 17.88
C ARG A 76 1.61 2.18 16.39
N PRO A 77 2.89 2.32 16.01
CA PRO A 77 3.26 2.35 14.61
C PRO A 77 3.07 1.00 13.95
N TYR A 78 3.00 0.99 12.62
CA TYR A 78 2.93 -0.24 11.84
C TYR A 78 4.14 -1.14 12.13
N GLY A 79 3.89 -2.44 12.29
CA GLY A 79 4.91 -3.40 12.71
C GLY A 79 5.07 -3.55 14.22
N SER A 80 4.38 -2.73 15.03
CA SER A 80 4.26 -2.96 16.47
C SER A 80 3.64 -4.33 16.77
N LYS A 81 4.09 -4.97 17.85
CA LYS A 81 3.67 -6.36 18.21
C LYS A 81 2.16 -6.45 18.40
N GLU A 82 1.57 -5.37 18.90
CA GLU A 82 0.15 -5.22 19.21
C GLU A 82 -0.72 -5.20 17.95
N LEU A 83 -0.23 -4.62 16.84
CA LEU A 83 -1.00 -4.49 15.60
C LEU A 83 -0.97 -5.73 14.72
N SER A 84 -0.13 -6.73 15.03
CA SER A 84 0.02 -7.95 14.23
C SER A 84 0.16 -7.66 12.72
N SER A 85 0.85 -6.56 12.39
CA SER A 85 0.99 -6.04 11.03
C SER A 85 1.57 -7.09 10.09
N ARG A 86 0.94 -7.25 8.92
CA ARG A 86 1.20 -8.40 8.03
C ARG A 86 2.25 -8.15 6.95
N TYR A 87 2.57 -6.89 6.67
CA TYR A 87 3.31 -6.51 5.46
C TYR A 87 4.56 -5.65 5.75
N GLN A 88 5.04 -5.65 7.00
CA GLN A 88 6.24 -4.90 7.37
C GLN A 88 7.48 -5.55 6.73
N GLY A 89 8.31 -4.75 6.08
CA GLY A 89 9.54 -5.18 5.44
C GLY A 89 9.36 -5.92 4.11
N GLN A 90 8.19 -5.86 3.47
CA GLN A 90 7.98 -6.56 2.20
C GLN A 90 8.89 -6.03 1.07
N GLU A 91 9.48 -6.94 0.29
CA GLU A 91 10.42 -6.58 -0.80
C GLU A 91 9.81 -6.75 -2.21
N SER A 92 8.70 -7.49 -2.30
CA SER A 92 8.01 -7.84 -3.54
C SER A 92 6.48 -7.77 -3.34
N PRO A 93 5.69 -7.85 -4.42
CA PRO A 93 4.23 -7.97 -4.34
C PRO A 93 3.84 -9.21 -3.52
N THR A 94 3.61 -9.00 -2.23
CA THR A 94 3.31 -10.08 -1.29
C THR A 94 1.83 -10.43 -1.41
N ALA A 95 1.53 -11.71 -1.62
CA ALA A 95 0.15 -12.19 -1.68
C ALA A 95 -0.61 -11.90 -0.38
N SER A 96 -1.94 -11.80 -0.48
CA SER A 96 -2.81 -11.50 0.66
C SER A 96 -2.62 -12.49 1.81
N ARG A 97 -2.50 -11.94 3.02
CA ARG A 97 -2.42 -12.69 4.30
C ARG A 97 -3.73 -12.66 5.09
N ALA A 98 -4.85 -12.29 4.45
CA ALA A 98 -6.16 -12.19 5.10
C ALA A 98 -6.63 -13.51 5.78
N HIS A 99 -6.18 -14.67 5.27
CA HIS A 99 -6.49 -15.98 5.86
C HIS A 99 -6.09 -16.11 7.35
N LEU A 100 -5.04 -15.40 7.78
CA LEU A 100 -4.55 -15.42 9.17
C LEU A 100 -5.58 -14.85 10.17
N ASP A 101 -6.48 -13.99 9.69
CA ASP A 101 -7.51 -13.39 10.55
C ASP A 101 -8.68 -14.37 10.74
N PHE A 102 -9.00 -15.21 9.75
CA PHE A 102 -10.05 -16.23 9.85
C PHE A 102 -9.69 -17.32 10.88
N ASP A 103 -8.44 -17.79 10.89
CA ASP A 103 -7.97 -18.82 11.84
C ASP A 103 -8.04 -18.35 13.30
N SER A 104 -7.85 -17.04 13.52
CA SER A 104 -7.91 -16.45 14.86
C SER A 104 -9.33 -16.30 15.40
N HIS A 105 -10.33 -16.16 14.52
CA HIS A 105 -11.74 -16.04 14.89
C HIS A 105 -12.37 -17.41 15.16
N ILE A 106 -12.00 -18.44 14.38
CA ILE A 106 -12.53 -19.80 14.56
C ILE A 106 -12.02 -20.45 15.87
N LYS A 107 -10.81 -20.12 16.33
CA LYS A 107 -10.27 -20.67 17.59
C LYS A 107 -10.81 -20.00 18.86
N ARG A 108 -11.63 -18.95 18.75
CA ARG A 108 -12.22 -18.19 19.86
C ARG A 108 -13.71 -18.45 20.07
N SER A 109 -14.34 -19.29 19.23
CA SER A 109 -15.71 -19.80 19.37
C SER A 109 -15.70 -21.24 19.82
#